data_AF-A0A5N8YSR9-F1
#
_entry.id   AF-A0A5N8YSR9-F1
#
_cell.length_a   1.000
_cell.length_b   1.000
_cell.length_c   1.000
_cell.angle_alpha   90.00
_cell.angle_beta   90.00
_cell.angle_gamma   90.00
#
_symmetry.space_group_name_H-M   'P 1'
#
loop_
_entity.id
_entity.type
_entity.pdbx_description
1 polymer ?
#
loop_
_entity_poly.entity_id
_entity_poly.type
_entity_poly.pdbx_seq_one_letter_code
_entity_poly.pdbx_strand_id
1 'polypeptide(L)' 'MSENNTFQFGDSVILFDRRERQYMFVLEKDGSFESHIGNLDHEDFCGLEEGTWVRTRTGHW' A
#
# COMPACT_ATOMS: atom_id res chain seq x y z
N MET A 1 -9.89 -23.65 4.13
CA MET A 1 -10.12 -22.58 3.16
C MET A 1 -8.92 -21.68 3.27
N SER A 2 -8.04 -21.67 2.29
CA SER A 2 -6.80 -20.89 2.36
C SER A 2 -7.16 -19.46 1.95
N GLU A 3 -7.51 -18.62 2.91
CA GLU A 3 -7.78 -17.19 2.69
C GLU A 3 -6.47 -16.41 2.59
N ASN A 4 -5.61 -16.76 1.63
CA ASN A 4 -4.47 -15.91 1.29
C ASN A 4 -4.98 -14.80 0.36
N ASN A 5 -5.66 -13.80 0.92
CA ASN A 5 -6.12 -12.63 0.17
C ASN A 5 -5.01 -11.56 0.14
N THR A 6 -3.87 -11.95 -0.43
CA THR A 6 -2.72 -11.04 -0.60
C THR A 6 -2.93 -10.13 -1.78
N PHE A 7 -2.55 -8.86 -1.67
CA PHE A 7 -2.69 -7.89 -2.75
C PHE A 7 -1.92 -8.30 -4.01
N GLN A 8 -2.49 -7.97 -5.18
CA GLN A 8 -1.94 -8.19 -6.51
C GLN A 8 -1.99 -6.90 -7.33
N PHE A 9 -1.18 -6.84 -8.40
CA PHE A 9 -1.32 -5.76 -9.38
C PHE A 9 -2.72 -5.78 -10.01
N GLY A 10 -3.31 -4.60 -10.15
CA GLY A 10 -4.69 -4.39 -10.57
C GLY A 10 -5.67 -4.21 -9.41
N ASP A 11 -5.28 -4.55 -8.18
CA ASP A 11 -6.14 -4.36 -7.01
C ASP A 11 -6.25 -2.88 -6.64
N SER A 12 -7.44 -2.49 -6.17
CA SER A 12 -7.66 -1.20 -5.51
C SER A 12 -7.34 -1.33 -4.04
N VAL A 13 -6.40 -0.53 -3.56
CA VAL A 13 -5.94 -0.54 -2.17
C VAL A 13 -6.29 0.76 -1.47
N ILE A 14 -6.56 0.70 -0.17
CA ILE A 14 -6.75 1.87 0.69
C ILE A 14 -5.64 1.88 1.73
N LEU A 15 -4.80 2.91 1.68
CA LEU A 15 -3.80 3.18 2.70
C LEU A 15 -4.36 4.16 3.73
N PHE A 16 -4.21 3.80 5.00
CA PHE A 16 -4.54 4.65 6.14
C PHE A 16 -3.25 5.17 6.76
N ASP A 17 -3.18 6.48 7.02
CA ASP A 17 -2.10 7.05 7.83
C ASP A 17 -2.50 7.15 9.32
N ARG A 18 -1.55 7.51 10.17
CA ARG A 18 -1.80 7.74 11.62
C ARG A 18 -2.79 8.86 11.95
N ARG A 19 -3.19 9.66 10.97
CA ARG A 19 -4.16 10.74 11.10
C ARG A 19 -5.51 10.35 10.47
N GLU A 20 -5.70 9.06 10.21
CA GLU A 20 -6.92 8.47 9.62
C GLU A 20 -7.23 9.00 8.21
N ARG A 21 -6.24 9.54 7.50
CA ARG A 21 -6.40 9.91 6.10
C ARG A 21 -6.39 8.66 5.25
N GLN A 22 -7.26 8.64 4.25
CA GLN A 22 -7.42 7.54 3.33
C GLN A 22 -6.88 7.92 1.96
N TYR A 23 -6.05 7.05 1.41
CA TYR A 23 -5.51 7.18 0.07
C TYR A 23 -5.87 5.93 -0.73
N MET A 24 -6.68 6.10 -1.77
CA MET A 24 -7.04 5.01 -2.66
C MET A 24 -6.22 5.08 -3.94
N PHE A 25 -5.61 3.96 -4.33
CA PHE A 25 -4.87 3.83 -5.58
C PHE A 25 -4.97 2.39 -6.10
N VAL A 26 -4.62 2.22 -7.38
CA VAL A 26 -4.54 0.90 -8.01
C VAL A 26 -3.09 0.45 -8.00
N LEU A 27 -2.84 -0.80 -7.63
CA LEU A 27 -1.49 -1.37 -7.71
C LEU A 27 -1.10 -1.59 -9.16
N GLU A 28 -0.06 -0.90 -9.59
CA GLU A 28 0.49 -0.98 -10.94
C GLU A 28 1.95 -1.42 -10.88
N LYS A 29 2.37 -2.26 -11.83
CA LYS A 29 3.75 -2.68 -11.96
C LYS A 29 4.64 -1.47 -12.28
N ASP A 30 5.81 -1.39 -11.63
CA ASP A 30 6.74 -0.25 -11.70
C ASP A 30 6.10 1.09 -11.24
N GLY A 31 4.92 1.04 -10.62
CA GLY A 31 4.21 2.21 -10.12
C GLY A 31 4.64 2.59 -8.69
N SER A 32 4.35 3.83 -8.33
CA SER A 32 4.63 4.35 -7.00
C SER A 32 3.47 5.19 -6.47
N PHE A 33 3.17 5.03 -5.19
CA PHE A 33 2.30 5.92 -4.46
C PHE A 33 3.13 7.10 -3.93
N GLU A 34 2.72 8.32 -4.26
CA GLU A 34 3.32 9.55 -3.74
C GLU A 34 2.33 10.33 -2.89
N SER A 35 2.78 10.75 -1.71
CA SER A 35 1.98 11.55 -0.81
C SER A 35 2.84 12.54 -0.03
N HIS A 36 2.18 13.43 0.70
CA HIS A 36 2.84 14.37 1.60
C HIS A 36 3.60 13.70 2.76
N ILE A 37 3.36 12.40 3.02
CA ILE A 37 4.05 11.63 4.07
C ILE A 37 5.20 10.77 3.52
N GLY A 38 5.47 10.83 2.21
CA GLY A 38 6.52 10.10 1.53
C GLY A 38 6.02 9.29 0.34
N ASN A 39 6.92 8.48 -0.22
CA ASN A 39 6.64 7.59 -1.33
C ASN A 39 6.78 6.11 -0.94
N LEU A 40 6.01 5.26 -1.61
CA LEU A 40 5.99 3.80 -1.49
C LEU A 40 5.92 3.19 -2.88
N ASP A 41 6.70 2.15 -3.15
CA ASP A 41 6.62 1.46 -4.44
C ASP A 41 5.46 0.47 -4.39
N HIS A 42 4.72 0.32 -5.49
CA HIS A 42 3.61 -0.64 -5.54
C HIS A 42 4.08 -2.09 -5.36
N GLU A 43 5.32 -2.39 -5.72
CA GLU A 43 5.96 -3.69 -5.49
C GLU A 43 6.04 -4.06 -4.01
N ASP A 44 6.11 -3.06 -3.11
CA ASP A 44 6.15 -3.28 -1.66
C ASP A 44 4.80 -3.76 -1.10
N PHE A 45 3.70 -3.62 -1.85
CA PHE A 45 2.36 -4.04 -1.44
C PHE A 45 1.99 -5.42 -1.96
N CYS A 46 2.47 -5.81 -3.14
CA CYS A 46 2.11 -7.09 -3.74
C CYS A 46 2.60 -8.26 -2.87
N GLY A 47 1.69 -9.18 -2.56
CA GLY A 47 1.96 -10.29 -1.65
C GLY A 47 1.73 -9.98 -0.17
N LEU A 48 1.49 -8.71 0.22
CA LEU A 48 1.06 -8.38 1.58
C LEU A 48 -0.41 -8.72 1.79
N GLU A 49 -0.75 -9.05 3.02
CA GLU A 49 -2.12 -9.23 3.47
C GLU A 49 -2.74 -7.89 3.88
N GLU A 50 -4.06 -7.77 3.78
CA GLU A 50 -4.79 -6.63 4.31
C GLU A 50 -4.49 -6.39 5.80
N GLY A 51 -4.38 -5.12 6.19
CA GLY A 51 -4.04 -4.73 7.57
C GLY A 51 -2.54 -4.70 7.88
N THR A 52 -1.68 -5.02 6.92
CA THR A 52 -0.23 -4.90 7.07
C THR A 52 0.21 -3.43 7.17
N TRP A 53 1.09 -3.13 8.12
CA TRP A 53 1.74 -1.82 8.22
C TRP A 53 2.91 -1.70 7.26
N VAL A 54 2.93 -0.63 6.48
CA VAL A 54 4.02 -0.26 5.59
C VAL A 54 4.69 1.03 6.08
N ARG A 55 5.97 1.22 5.75
CA ARG A 55 6.74 2.40 6.15
C ARG A 55 7.23 3.13 4.92
N THR A 56 6.97 4.43 4.84
CA THR A 56 7.44 5.25 3.72
C THR A 56 8.97 5.34 3.72
N ARG A 57 9.58 5.58 2.56
CA ARG A 57 11.04 5.74 2.45
C ARG A 57 11.60 6.90 3.28
N THR A 58 10.77 7.90 3.59
CA THR A 58 11.11 9.02 4.48
C THR A 58 10.99 8.68 5.97
N GLY A 59 10.55 7.46 6.29
CA GLY A 59 10.53 6.90 7.63
C GLY A 59 9.23 7.10 8.41
N HIS A 60 8.17 7.57 7.77
CA HIS A 60 6.85 7.73 8.37
C HIS A 60 6.03 6.44 8.25
N TRP A 61 5.14 6.25 9.23
CA TRP A 61 4.14 5.18 9.28
C TRP A 61 2.76 5.76 9.05
#